data_AF-A0A1J6HWG9-F1
#
_entry.id   AF-A0A1J6HWG9-F1
#
_cell.length_a   1.000
_cell.length_b   1.000
_cell.length_c   1.000
_cell.angle_alpha   90.00
_cell.angle_beta   90.00
_cell.angle_gamma   90.00
#
_symmetry.space_group_name_H-M   'P 1'
#
loop_
_entity.id
_entity.type
_entity.pdbx_description
1 polymer ?
#
loop_
_entity_poly.entity_id
_entity_poly.type
_entity_poly.pdbx_seq_one_letter_code
_entity_poly.pdbx_strand_id
1 'polypeptide(L)'
;MTVIETTSKTMEENIKKLENQLQNHIAEAGKKANSMDAKMDGLAEQMGLLMEKLLPNQAGLLGSVPADAQHLDGQGNRTRMDQYAHSMTMERPYHNHHSNSSSRVDEFPYFDGATGSDPCSWLRRCERYFHFNHITVAEHKLEEAVLHLNGRAESWYFSYQ
;
A
#
# COMPACT_ATOMS: atom_id res chain seq x y z
N MET A 1 5.75 22.06 63.87
CA MET A 1 5.81 22.43 62.45
C MET A 1 6.47 21.27 61.73
N THR A 2 5.72 20.27 61.25
CA THR A 2 6.32 18.99 60.78
C THR A 2 5.49 18.22 59.76
N VAL A 3 4.16 18.34 59.75
CA VAL A 3 3.30 17.50 58.87
C VAL A 3 3.12 18.08 57.46
N ILE A 4 3.22 19.41 57.30
CA ILE A 4 3.02 20.09 56.01
C ILE A 4 4.29 20.02 55.16
N GLU A 5 5.46 20.02 55.79
CA GLU A 5 6.76 19.94 55.10
C GLU A 5 7.00 18.57 54.46
N THR A 6 6.50 17.49 55.06
CA THR A 6 6.65 16.13 54.51
C THR A 6 5.79 15.93 53.27
N THR A 7 4.56 16.45 53.24
CA THR A 7 3.69 16.35 52.06
C THR A 7 4.21 17.14 50.87
N SER A 8 4.79 18.33 51.11
CA SER A 8 5.41 19.13 50.04
C SER A 8 6.64 18.44 49.45
N LYS A 9 7.48 17.81 50.29
CA LYS A 9 8.66 17.05 49.83
C LYS A 9 8.27 15.87 48.94
N THR A 10 7.27 15.09 49.33
CA THR A 10 6.77 13.95 48.54
C THR A 10 6.18 14.39 47.21
N MET A 11 5.49 15.53 47.17
CA MET A 11 4.94 16.07 45.92
C MET A 11 6.04 16.55 44.96
N GLU A 12 7.07 17.21 45.49
CA GLU A 12 8.22 17.67 44.70
C GLU A 12 9.01 16.50 44.09
N GLU A 13 9.18 15.40 44.83
CA GLU A 13 9.81 14.17 44.33
C GLU A 13 8.99 13.52 43.21
N ASN A 14 7.66 13.51 43.33
CA ASN A 14 6.78 12.97 42.28
C ASN A 14 6.82 13.81 41.00
N ILE A 15 6.86 15.14 41.11
CA ILE A 15 6.98 16.05 39.97
C ILE A 15 8.32 15.79 39.25
N LYS A 16 9.43 15.74 39.99
CA LYS A 16 10.76 15.44 39.41
C LYS A 16 10.79 14.08 38.71
N LYS A 17 10.12 13.07 39.27
CA LYS A 17 10.02 11.75 38.64
C LYS A 17 9.25 11.82 37.32
N LEU A 18 8.16 12.57 37.27
CA LEU A 18 7.33 12.73 36.09
C LEU A 18 8.06 13.52 34.99
N GLU A 19 8.78 14.58 35.35
CA GLU A 19 9.64 15.34 34.44
C GLU A 19 10.73 14.46 33.82
N ASN A 20 11.41 13.66 34.65
CA ASN A 20 12.43 12.73 34.16
C ASN A 20 11.84 11.68 33.20
N GLN A 21 10.64 11.16 33.48
CA GLN A 21 9.95 10.22 32.58
C GLN A 21 9.60 10.88 31.24
N LEU A 22 9.09 12.11 31.26
CA LEU A 22 8.76 12.85 30.05
C LEU A 22 10.02 13.12 29.21
N GLN A 23 11.10 13.55 29.85
CA GLN A 23 12.36 13.86 29.17
C GLN A 23 12.99 12.61 28.54
N ASN A 24 12.90 11.47 29.21
CA ASN A 24 13.31 10.17 28.65
C ASN A 24 12.48 9.78 27.44
N HIS A 25 11.15 9.94 27.50
CA HIS A 25 10.26 9.60 26.39
C HIS A 25 10.52 10.49 25.16
N ILE A 26 10.77 11.79 25.35
CA ILE A 26 11.14 12.71 24.27
C ILE A 26 12.48 12.28 23.63
N ALA A 27 13.48 11.94 24.45
CA ALA A 27 14.77 11.47 23.95
C ALA A 27 14.66 10.13 23.18
N GLU A 28 13.83 9.21 23.65
CA GLU A 28 13.57 7.94 22.98
C GLU A 28 12.82 8.12 21.65
N ALA A 29 11.79 8.97 21.64
CA ALA A 29 11.06 9.32 20.42
C ALA A 29 11.99 9.95 19.37
N GLY A 30 12.91 10.85 19.78
CA GLY A 30 13.91 11.43 18.90
C GLY A 30 14.87 10.40 18.31
N LYS A 31 15.37 9.45 19.13
CA LYS A 31 16.21 8.35 18.65
C LYS A 31 15.47 7.46 17.64
N LYS A 32 14.18 7.19 17.89
CA LYS A 32 13.34 6.38 16.99
C LYS A 32 13.08 7.09 15.66
N ALA A 33 12.84 8.40 15.69
CA ALA A 33 12.68 9.22 14.49
C ALA A 33 13.95 9.19 13.63
N ASN A 34 15.12 9.45 14.23
CA ASN A 34 16.40 9.43 13.52
C ASN A 34 16.73 8.04 12.95
N SER A 35 16.40 6.97 13.67
CA SER A 35 16.58 5.59 13.17
C SER A 35 15.65 5.27 12.00
N MET A 36 14.44 5.82 11.98
CA MET A 36 13.49 5.65 10.89
C MET A 36 13.94 6.42 9.65
N ASP A 37 14.48 7.63 9.83
CA ASP A 37 15.02 8.47 8.76
C ASP A 37 16.18 7.77 8.04
N ALA A 38 17.16 7.25 8.81
CA ALA A 38 18.27 6.48 8.24
C ALA A 38 17.84 5.24 7.46
N LYS A 39 16.70 4.62 7.81
CA LYS A 39 16.14 3.49 7.05
C LYS A 39 15.48 3.93 5.74
N MET A 40 14.84 5.10 5.74
CA MET A 40 14.23 5.68 4.54
C MET A 40 15.31 6.10 3.53
N ASP A 41 16.41 6.71 4.00
CA ASP A 41 17.54 7.07 3.16
C ASP A 41 18.16 5.83 2.49
N GLY A 42 18.38 4.75 3.24
CA GLY A 42 18.88 3.50 2.67
C GLY A 42 17.95 2.89 1.62
N LEU A 43 16.63 2.97 1.83
CA LEU A 43 15.64 2.50 0.85
C LEU A 43 15.64 3.39 -0.41
N ALA A 44 15.76 4.71 -0.26
CA ALA A 44 15.82 5.65 -1.36
C ALA A 44 17.07 5.41 -2.23
N GLU A 45 18.23 5.15 -1.60
CA GLU A 45 19.46 4.77 -2.29
C GLU A 45 19.29 3.46 -3.08
N GLN A 46 18.69 2.43 -2.46
CA GLN A 46 18.42 1.17 -3.15
C GLN A 46 17.50 1.33 -4.37
N MET A 47 16.49 2.20 -4.27
CA MET A 47 15.61 2.48 -5.40
C MET A 47 16.32 3.25 -6.52
N GLY A 48 17.21 4.19 -6.18
CA GLY A 48 18.07 4.88 -7.13
C GLY A 48 18.95 3.91 -7.93
N LEU A 49 19.60 2.97 -7.25
CA LEU A 49 20.44 1.94 -7.89
C LEU A 49 19.63 1.01 -8.81
N LEU A 50 18.37 0.71 -8.47
CA LEU A 50 17.50 -0.08 -9.34
C LEU A 50 17.06 0.70 -10.57
N MET A 51 16.74 1.99 -10.44
CA MET A 51 16.40 2.84 -11.58
C MET A 51 17.58 3.01 -12.54
N GLU A 52 18.81 3.12 -12.03
CA GLU A 52 20.02 3.19 -12.84
C GLU A 52 20.26 1.90 -13.63
N LYS A 53 20.00 0.73 -13.03
CA LYS A 53 20.17 -0.59 -13.69
C LYS A 53 19.05 -0.94 -14.68
N LEU A 54 17.87 -0.34 -14.55
CA LEU A 54 16.71 -0.59 -15.41
C LEU A 54 16.62 0.36 -16.61
N LEU A 55 17.43 1.42 -16.64
CA LEU A 55 17.59 2.29 -17.81
C LEU A 55 18.86 1.86 -18.56
N PRO A 56 18.82 0.83 -19.42
CA PRO A 56 19.86 0.69 -20.42
C PRO A 56 19.85 1.98 -21.24
N ASN A 57 21.06 2.48 -21.48
CA ASN A 57 21.39 3.61 -22.32
C ASN A 57 20.90 3.35 -23.76
N GLN A 58 19.58 3.38 -24.00
CA GLN A 58 18.98 3.18 -25.31
C GLN A 58 18.97 4.51 -26.05
N ALA A 59 20.18 4.94 -26.41
CA ALA A 59 20.35 5.69 -27.63
C ALA A 59 19.97 4.76 -28.80
N GLY A 60 18.75 4.94 -29.32
CA GLY A 60 18.33 4.44 -30.62
C GLY A 60 17.56 3.13 -30.63
N LEU A 61 16.24 3.21 -30.72
CA LEU A 61 15.39 2.35 -31.57
C LEU A 61 13.95 2.90 -31.56
N LEU A 62 13.81 4.17 -31.91
CA LEU A 62 12.56 4.73 -32.42
C LEU A 62 12.44 4.34 -33.89
N GLY A 63 11.32 3.72 -34.24
CA GLY A 63 10.69 3.85 -35.55
C GLY A 63 11.35 3.14 -36.73
N SER A 64 10.79 2.01 -37.16
CA SER A 64 10.63 1.74 -38.59
C SER A 64 9.45 0.80 -38.83
N VAL A 65 8.41 1.36 -39.44
CA VAL A 65 7.42 0.67 -40.26
C VAL A 65 8.12 -0.17 -41.34
N PRO A 66 7.64 -1.37 -41.66
CA PRO A 66 7.77 -1.90 -43.01
C PRO A 66 6.40 -1.88 -43.71
N ALA A 67 6.37 -1.16 -44.82
CA ALA A 67 5.31 -1.19 -45.81
C ALA A 67 5.44 -2.46 -46.69
N ASP A 68 4.27 -2.95 -47.11
CA ASP A 68 3.98 -3.78 -48.29
C ASP A 68 4.54 -5.21 -48.37
N ALA A 69 3.65 -6.21 -48.28
CA ALA A 69 2.99 -6.78 -49.47
C ALA A 69 2.13 -8.03 -49.13
N GLN A 70 0.83 -7.95 -49.46
CA GLN A 70 -0.08 -8.97 -50.03
C GLN A 70 -0.06 -10.43 -49.51
N HIS A 71 -1.19 -10.93 -48.97
CA HIS A 71 -1.98 -12.04 -49.54
C HIS A 71 -3.27 -12.28 -48.72
N LEU A 72 -4.31 -12.76 -49.43
CA LEU A 72 -5.72 -12.91 -49.05
C LEU A 72 -6.01 -14.11 -48.12
N ASP A 73 -7.24 -14.05 -47.57
CA ASP A 73 -8.13 -15.13 -47.08
C ASP A 73 -8.10 -15.57 -45.61
N GLY A 74 -9.23 -15.32 -44.94
CA GLY A 74 -10.11 -16.42 -44.52
C GLY A 74 -9.81 -17.22 -43.23
N GLN A 75 -10.61 -16.94 -42.20
CA GLN A 75 -11.33 -17.96 -41.38
C GLN A 75 -10.58 -18.72 -40.25
N GLY A 76 -10.98 -18.43 -39.00
CA GLY A 76 -11.49 -19.41 -38.03
C GLY A 76 -10.57 -20.42 -37.32
N ASN A 77 -10.48 -20.26 -35.99
CA ASN A 77 -10.36 -21.27 -34.90
C ASN A 77 -9.04 -22.02 -34.59
N ARG A 78 -8.51 -21.70 -33.39
CA ARG A 78 -8.07 -22.58 -32.26
C ARG A 78 -7.13 -23.79 -32.51
N THR A 79 -5.92 -23.68 -31.94
CA THR A 79 -5.18 -24.74 -31.20
C THR A 79 -4.04 -24.06 -30.42
N ARG A 80 -4.03 -23.96 -29.08
CA ARG A 80 -3.62 -24.95 -28.04
C ARG A 80 -2.27 -25.63 -28.33
N MET A 81 -1.21 -25.30 -27.56
CA MET A 81 -0.40 -26.23 -26.73
C MET A 81 0.90 -25.58 -26.18
N ASP A 82 1.06 -25.67 -24.85
CA ASP A 82 2.26 -25.76 -23.99
C ASP A 82 3.70 -25.41 -24.46
N GLN A 83 4.40 -24.68 -23.57
CA GLN A 83 5.72 -24.95 -22.96
C GLN A 83 6.42 -23.60 -22.67
N TYR A 84 6.87 -23.24 -21.47
CA TYR A 84 7.63 -24.02 -20.50
C TYR A 84 7.31 -23.64 -19.04
N ALA A 85 7.03 -24.65 -18.22
CA ALA A 85 7.23 -24.62 -16.78
C ALA A 85 8.28 -25.67 -16.41
N HIS A 86 9.41 -25.24 -15.84
CA HIS A 86 10.36 -25.99 -14.99
C HIS A 86 11.42 -24.95 -14.55
N SER A 87 11.80 -24.76 -13.28
CA SER A 87 11.95 -25.68 -12.16
C SER A 87 11.88 -24.93 -10.80
N MET A 88 11.17 -25.50 -9.82
CA MET A 88 11.68 -26.09 -8.56
C MET A 88 12.05 -25.07 -7.44
N THR A 89 11.16 -24.82 -6.47
CA THR A 89 10.94 -25.52 -5.16
C THR A 89 11.71 -24.88 -4.00
N MET A 90 11.00 -24.33 -3.01
CA MET A 90 10.97 -24.87 -1.64
C MET A 90 9.93 -24.16 -0.75
N GLU A 91 8.86 -24.90 -0.49
CA GLU A 91 8.04 -25.01 0.72
C GLU A 91 8.07 -23.90 1.80
N ARG A 92 6.93 -23.21 1.96
CA ARG A 92 6.33 -22.96 3.29
C ARG A 92 4.80 -23.03 3.22
N PRO A 93 4.12 -23.68 4.19
CA PRO A 93 2.70 -23.97 4.11
C PRO A 93 1.89 -22.91 4.87
N TYR A 94 1.18 -22.03 4.16
CA TYR A 94 -0.06 -21.46 4.66
C TYR A 94 -1.06 -21.30 3.50
N HIS A 95 -2.10 -22.11 3.57
CA HIS A 95 -3.35 -21.94 2.83
C HIS A 95 -3.87 -20.50 2.99
N ASN A 96 -4.12 -19.76 1.91
CA ASN A 96 -5.47 -19.65 1.36
C ASN A 96 -5.55 -18.71 0.13
N HIS A 97 -6.14 -19.28 -0.93
CA HIS A 97 -6.93 -18.64 -1.99
C HIS A 97 -6.38 -17.41 -2.71
N HIS A 98 -5.41 -17.63 -3.59
CA HIS A 98 -5.03 -16.67 -4.65
C HIS A 98 -5.47 -17.15 -6.05
N SER A 99 -6.63 -17.80 -6.13
CA SER A 99 -7.11 -18.41 -7.37
C SER A 99 -8.60 -18.15 -7.57
N ASN A 100 -8.97 -16.90 -7.86
CA ASN A 100 -10.14 -16.55 -8.70
C ASN A 100 -10.17 -15.04 -8.97
N SER A 101 -9.19 -14.53 -9.73
CA SER A 101 -9.06 -13.10 -10.02
C SER A 101 -10.08 -12.56 -11.04
N SER A 102 -10.87 -13.41 -11.70
CA SER A 102 -11.76 -12.98 -12.78
C SER A 102 -13.24 -12.86 -12.39
N SER A 103 -13.69 -13.48 -11.29
CA SER A 103 -15.11 -13.46 -10.89
C SER A 103 -15.43 -12.42 -9.80
N ARG A 104 -14.41 -11.84 -9.15
CA ARG A 104 -14.59 -10.82 -8.10
C ARG A 104 -14.43 -9.39 -8.60
N VAL A 105 -14.21 -9.18 -9.89
CA VAL A 105 -14.03 -7.83 -10.46
C VAL A 105 -15.37 -7.09 -10.57
N ASP A 106 -16.47 -7.83 -10.57
CA ASP A 106 -17.83 -7.28 -10.67
C ASP A 106 -18.36 -6.69 -9.35
N GLU A 107 -17.73 -6.97 -8.21
CA GLU A 107 -18.17 -6.50 -6.89
C GLU A 107 -17.21 -5.43 -6.34
N PHE A 108 -17.78 -4.32 -5.87
CA PHE A 108 -16.98 -3.25 -5.29
C PHE A 108 -16.42 -3.66 -3.91
N PRO A 109 -15.12 -3.41 -3.63
CA PRO A 109 -14.50 -3.86 -2.39
C PRO A 109 -14.91 -3.02 -1.16
N TYR A 110 -15.24 -3.68 -0.04
CA TYR A 110 -15.48 -3.03 1.25
C TYR A 110 -14.20 -2.64 2.01
N PHE A 111 -14.28 -1.60 2.83
CA PHE A 111 -13.20 -1.16 3.72
C PHE A 111 -13.72 -0.73 5.10
N ASP A 112 -13.22 -1.37 6.16
CA ASP A 112 -13.69 -1.15 7.54
C ASP A 112 -12.81 -0.19 8.36
N GLY A 113 -11.62 0.16 7.83
CA GLY A 113 -10.62 0.97 8.53
C GLY A 113 -10.06 0.30 9.80
N ALA A 114 -10.11 -1.03 9.94
CA ALA A 114 -9.59 -1.76 11.09
C ALA A 114 -8.06 -1.67 11.22
N THR A 115 -7.52 -1.93 12.42
CA THR A 115 -6.08 -1.79 12.68
C THR A 115 -5.37 -2.95 11.98
N GLY A 116 -4.48 -2.65 11.04
CA GLY A 116 -3.85 -3.65 10.18
C GLY A 116 -4.56 -3.88 8.85
N SER A 117 -5.63 -3.14 8.55
CA SER A 117 -6.13 -3.02 7.17
C SER A 117 -5.06 -2.35 6.28
N ASP A 118 -5.03 -2.71 5.00
CA ASP A 118 -4.12 -2.13 3.99
C ASP A 118 -4.91 -1.23 3.03
N PRO A 119 -4.92 0.10 3.25
CA PRO A 119 -5.62 1.06 2.40
C PRO A 119 -5.12 1.02 0.96
N CYS A 120 -3.83 0.80 0.74
CA CYS A 120 -3.22 0.79 -0.58
C CYS A 120 -3.68 -0.43 -1.40
N SER A 121 -3.87 -1.58 -0.76
CA SER A 121 -4.48 -2.75 -1.42
C SER A 121 -5.95 -2.54 -1.74
N TRP A 122 -6.71 -1.86 -0.87
CA TRP A 122 -8.11 -1.53 -1.12
C TRP A 122 -8.25 -0.56 -2.31
N LEU A 123 -7.49 0.54 -2.33
CA LEU A 123 -7.48 1.51 -3.43
C LEU A 123 -7.16 0.86 -4.79
N ARG A 124 -6.16 -0.04 -4.83
CA ARG A 124 -5.84 -0.79 -6.05
C ARG A 124 -6.99 -1.70 -6.53
N ARG A 125 -7.83 -2.20 -5.63
CA ARG A 125 -9.03 -2.96 -5.99
C ARG A 125 -10.12 -2.02 -6.52
N CYS A 126 -10.34 -0.87 -5.88
CA CYS A 126 -11.26 0.15 -6.37
C CYS A 126 -10.91 0.60 -7.79
N GLU A 127 -9.63 0.88 -8.08
CA GLU A 127 -9.22 1.27 -9.43
C GLU A 127 -9.46 0.19 -10.49
N ARG A 128 -9.24 -1.09 -10.15
CA ARG A 128 -9.59 -2.19 -11.06
C ARG A 128 -11.10 -2.25 -11.32
N TYR A 129 -11.92 -2.09 -10.28
CA TYR A 129 -13.37 -2.05 -10.42
C TYR A 129 -13.83 -0.89 -11.30
N PHE A 130 -13.32 0.33 -11.05
CA PHE A 130 -13.68 1.51 -11.83
C PHE A 130 -13.28 1.37 -13.30
N HIS A 131 -12.10 0.81 -13.56
CA HIS A 131 -11.62 0.56 -14.91
C HIS A 131 -12.51 -0.45 -15.64
N PHE A 132 -12.89 -1.53 -14.97
CA PHE A 132 -13.73 -2.59 -15.54
C PHE A 132 -15.17 -2.11 -15.82
N ASN A 133 -15.74 -1.32 -14.91
CA ASN A 133 -17.11 -0.79 -15.02
C ASN A 133 -17.18 0.57 -15.76
N HIS A 134 -16.06 1.02 -16.35
CA HIS A 134 -15.96 2.28 -17.08
C HIS A 134 -16.40 3.53 -16.29
N ILE A 135 -16.19 3.53 -14.97
CA ILE A 135 -16.49 4.67 -14.09
C ILE A 135 -15.33 5.65 -14.16
N THR A 136 -15.52 6.72 -14.93
CA THR A 136 -14.48 7.75 -15.19
C THR A 136 -14.71 9.05 -14.44
N VAL A 137 -15.96 9.36 -14.10
CA VAL A 137 -16.34 10.58 -13.39
C VAL A 137 -15.94 10.47 -11.92
N ALA A 138 -15.20 11.46 -11.42
CA ALA A 138 -14.66 11.46 -10.05
C ALA A 138 -15.76 11.42 -8.98
N GLU A 139 -16.85 12.15 -9.19
CA GLU A 139 -18.00 12.17 -8.27
C GLU A 139 -18.64 10.78 -8.15
N HIS A 140 -18.86 10.08 -9.27
CA HIS A 140 -19.40 8.73 -9.24
C HIS A 140 -18.46 7.73 -8.55
N LYS A 141 -17.14 7.87 -8.75
CA LYS A 141 -16.16 7.04 -8.02
C LYS A 141 -16.27 7.24 -6.51
N LEU A 142 -16.46 8.48 -6.08
CA LEU A 142 -16.61 8.81 -4.67
C LEU A 142 -17.92 8.24 -4.12
N GLU A 143 -19.04 8.49 -4.79
CA GLU A 143 -20.36 7.96 -4.39
C GLU A 143 -20.33 6.44 -4.22
N GLU A 144 -19.76 5.73 -5.20
CA GLU A 144 -19.62 4.28 -5.15
C GLU A 144 -18.72 3.82 -3.98
N ALA A 145 -17.58 4.49 -3.78
CA ALA A 145 -16.66 4.13 -2.71
C ALA A 145 -17.25 4.34 -1.31
N VAL A 146 -18.04 5.39 -1.11
CA VAL A 146 -18.66 5.72 0.19
C VAL A 146 -19.66 4.66 0.63
N LEU A 147 -20.43 4.09 -0.31
CA LEU A 147 -21.39 3.01 -0.02
C LEU A 147 -20.73 1.74 0.53
N HIS A 148 -19.42 1.59 0.33
CA HIS A 148 -18.65 0.41 0.72
C HIS A 148 -17.65 0.69 1.85
N LEU A 149 -17.71 1.88 2.46
CA LEU A 149 -17.05 2.16 3.72
C LEU A 149 -17.88 1.60 4.87
N ASN A 150 -17.23 0.90 5.79
CA ASN A 150 -17.86 0.35 6.98
C ASN A 150 -17.10 0.76 8.24
N GLY A 151 -17.75 0.65 9.40
CA GLY A 151 -17.08 0.67 10.70
C GLY A 151 -16.33 1.97 10.97
N ARG A 152 -15.01 1.89 11.15
CA ARG A 152 -14.19 3.06 11.50
C ARG A 152 -13.99 3.99 10.31
N ALA A 153 -13.88 3.44 9.11
CA ALA A 153 -13.72 4.23 7.90
C ALA A 153 -14.98 5.04 7.59
N GLU A 154 -16.15 4.41 7.75
CA GLU A 154 -17.45 5.07 7.63
C GLU A 154 -17.61 6.20 8.64
N SER A 155 -17.39 5.92 9.94
CA SER A 155 -17.47 6.91 11.02
C SER A 155 -16.53 8.10 10.78
N TRP A 156 -15.33 7.84 10.28
CA TRP A 156 -14.36 8.88 9.94
C TRP A 156 -14.87 9.76 8.79
N TYR A 157 -15.36 9.16 7.69
CA TYR A 157 -15.84 9.91 6.53
C TYR A 157 -17.00 10.85 6.89
N PHE A 158 -18.00 10.34 7.61
CA PHE A 158 -19.17 11.14 8.01
C PHE A 158 -18.90 12.17 9.11
N SER A 159 -17.71 12.17 9.73
CA SER A 159 -17.35 13.19 10.72
C SER A 159 -17.06 14.58 10.11
N TYR A 160 -16.93 14.66 8.79
CA TYR A 160 -16.60 15.89 8.06
C TYR A 160 -17.76 16.49 7.25
N GLN A 161 -18.94 15.86 7.26
CA GLN A 161 -20.17 16.40 6.67
C GLN A 161 -20.95 17.22 7.71
#